data_AF-A0A3D1VMH2-F1
#
_entry.id   AF-A0A3D1VMH2-F1
#
_cell.length_a   1.000
_cell.length_b   1.000
_cell.length_c   1.000
_cell.angle_alpha   90.00
_cell.angle_beta   90.00
_cell.angle_gamma   90.00
#
_symmetry.space_group_name_H-M   'P 1'
#
loop_
_entity.id
_entity.type
_entity.pdbx_description
1 polymer ?
#
loop_
_entity_poly.entity_id
_entity_poly.type
_entity_poly.pdbx_seq_one_letter_code
_entity_poly.pdbx_strand_id
1 'polypeptide(L)'
;GDRRDGTNIAGDRIEMFHNSFLGTWLPYVVRGEPVDIQIFEHNIHYRNATDFNPTRLTGERFYIGKNIWNYNSGIIEVKEGFPDA
;
A
#
# COMPACT_ATOMS: atom_id res chain seq x y z
N GLY A 1 10.95 9.33 7.28
CA GLY A 1 11.10 10.80 7.33
C GLY A 1 11.63 11.25 6.00
N ASP A 2 11.13 12.36 5.47
CA ASP A 2 11.63 12.98 4.22
C ASP A 2 13.13 13.34 4.39
N ARG A 3 13.97 13.08 3.37
CA ARG A 3 15.41 13.38 3.37
C ARG A 3 15.70 14.89 3.45
N ARG A 4 14.70 15.75 3.17
CA ARG A 4 14.79 17.23 3.22
C ARG A 4 15.88 17.81 2.33
N ASP A 5 16.37 17.06 1.36
CA ASP A 5 17.37 17.45 0.37
C ASP A 5 16.73 17.92 -0.95
N GLY A 6 15.40 18.05 -0.98
CA GLY A 6 14.63 18.43 -2.16
C GLY A 6 14.35 17.27 -3.11
N THR A 7 14.83 16.05 -2.81
CA THR A 7 14.53 14.86 -3.61
C THR A 7 13.24 14.19 -3.12
N ASN A 8 12.41 13.74 -4.07
CA ASN A 8 11.19 13.00 -3.75
C ASN A 8 11.51 11.51 -3.51
N ILE A 9 12.39 11.20 -2.56
CA ILE A 9 12.86 9.82 -2.32
C ILE A 9 12.41 9.33 -0.93
N ALA A 10 11.71 8.19 -0.89
CA ALA A 10 11.21 7.56 0.33
C ALA A 10 12.19 6.58 1.01
N GLY A 11 13.29 6.25 0.33
CA GLY A 11 14.26 5.22 0.72
C GLY A 11 14.61 4.33 -0.48
N ASP A 12 15.52 3.37 -0.30
CA ASP A 12 15.91 2.50 -1.41
C ASP A 12 14.82 1.47 -1.73
N ARG A 13 14.39 0.71 -0.72
CA ARG A 13 13.33 -0.30 -0.84
C ARG A 13 12.30 -0.11 0.27
N ILE A 14 11.02 -0.32 -0.06
CA ILE A 14 9.91 -0.29 0.88
C ILE A 14 9.19 -1.64 0.81
N GLU A 15 9.22 -2.38 1.90
CA GLU A 15 8.65 -3.72 1.99
C GLU A 15 7.58 -3.75 3.08
N MET A 16 6.32 -3.93 2.69
CA MET A 16 5.20 -4.02 3.63
C MET A 16 4.57 -5.41 3.55
N PHE A 17 4.94 -6.25 4.53
CA PHE A 17 4.54 -7.65 4.63
C PHE A 17 3.89 -7.97 5.97
N HIS A 18 2.85 -8.81 5.95
CA HIS A 18 2.19 -9.35 7.15
C HIS A 18 1.63 -8.29 8.11
N ASN A 19 1.18 -7.15 7.58
CA ASN A 19 0.56 -6.08 8.37
C ASN A 19 -0.97 -6.22 8.42
N SER A 20 -1.57 -5.61 9.43
CA SER A 20 -3.03 -5.40 9.52
C SER A 20 -3.35 -3.92 9.56
N PHE A 21 -4.07 -3.43 8.55
CA PHE A 21 -4.49 -2.04 8.41
C PHE A 21 -5.95 -1.88 8.82
N LEU A 22 -6.16 -1.41 10.06
CA LEU A 22 -7.49 -1.31 10.69
C LEU A 22 -8.13 0.10 10.61
N GLY A 23 -7.49 1.03 9.91
CA GLY A 23 -7.97 2.41 9.79
C GLY A 23 -9.17 2.53 8.84
N THR A 24 -10.06 3.47 9.14
CA THR A 24 -11.20 3.84 8.29
C THR A 24 -10.90 4.99 7.33
N TRP A 25 -9.73 5.63 7.49
CA TRP A 25 -9.24 6.69 6.62
C TRP A 25 -7.72 6.63 6.50
N LEU A 26 -7.22 6.38 5.28
CA LEU A 26 -5.79 6.45 4.92
C LEU A 26 -4.84 5.71 5.88
N PRO A 27 -5.00 4.39 6.07
CA PRO A 27 -4.25 3.64 7.08
C PRO A 27 -2.75 3.52 6.80
N TYR A 28 -2.30 3.86 5.59
CA TYR A 28 -0.89 4.01 5.23
C TYR A 28 -0.69 5.18 4.26
N VAL A 29 0.51 5.77 4.32
CA VAL A 29 0.97 6.77 3.38
C VAL A 29 2.47 6.61 3.18
N VAL A 30 2.88 6.41 1.93
CA VAL A 30 4.28 6.56 1.54
C VAL A 30 4.45 7.98 1.02
N ARG A 31 5.47 8.69 1.52
CA ARG A 31 5.86 10.01 1.04
C ARG A 31 7.24 9.88 0.41
N GLY A 32 7.35 10.24 -0.87
CA GLY A 32 8.53 9.97 -1.68
C GLY A 32 8.36 8.73 -2.55
N GLU A 33 9.20 8.62 -3.57
CA GLU A 33 9.32 7.44 -4.44
C GLU A 33 10.46 6.54 -3.93
N PRO A 34 10.29 5.21 -3.90
CA PRO A 34 11.40 4.31 -3.64
C PRO A 34 12.45 4.43 -4.76
N VAL A 35 13.74 4.33 -4.43
CA VAL A 35 14.79 4.30 -5.45
C VAL A 35 14.71 3.02 -6.27
N ASP A 36 14.42 1.88 -5.64
CA ASP A 36 14.41 0.56 -6.27
C ASP A 36 13.00 -0.02 -6.37
N ILE A 37 12.36 -0.40 -5.26
CA ILE A 37 11.03 -1.02 -5.30
C ILE A 37 10.19 -0.73 -4.06
N GLN A 38 8.88 -0.65 -4.26
CA GLN A 38 7.88 -0.74 -3.21
C GLN A 38 7.04 -2.02 -3.37
N ILE A 39 6.95 -2.82 -2.31
CA ILE A 39 6.22 -4.08 -2.28
C ILE A 39 5.12 -4.05 -1.21
N PHE A 40 3.90 -4.41 -1.62
CA PHE A 40 2.74 -4.59 -0.76
C PHE A 40 2.19 -6.02 -0.91
N GLU A 41 2.45 -6.89 0.06
CA GLU A 41 2.05 -8.29 -0.02
C GLU A 41 1.74 -8.91 1.35
N HIS A 42 0.85 -9.90 1.39
CA HIS A 42 0.42 -10.64 2.57
C HIS A 42 -0.12 -9.74 3.70
N ASN A 43 -0.78 -8.63 3.36
CA ASN A 43 -1.41 -7.74 4.33
C ASN A 43 -2.93 -7.97 4.42
N ILE A 44 -3.51 -7.55 5.55
CA ILE A 44 -4.96 -7.53 5.79
C ILE A 44 -5.42 -6.07 5.86
N HIS A 45 -6.44 -5.72 5.07
CA HIS A 45 -7.02 -4.39 5.03
C HIS A 45 -8.47 -4.44 5.50
N TYR A 46 -8.80 -3.61 6.50
CA TYR A 46 -10.16 -3.52 7.03
C TYR A 46 -11.17 -3.03 5.99
N ARG A 47 -10.74 -2.18 5.04
CA ARG A 47 -11.53 -1.65 3.91
C ARG A 47 -10.79 -1.84 2.58
N ASN A 48 -11.47 -1.62 1.45
CA ASN A 48 -10.84 -1.74 0.13
C ASN A 48 -9.77 -0.67 -0.11
N ALA A 49 -8.77 -0.98 -0.95
CA ALA A 49 -7.77 0.00 -1.36
C ALA A 49 -8.39 1.19 -2.12
N THR A 50 -9.44 0.92 -2.89
CA THR A 50 -10.19 1.88 -3.72
C THR A 50 -11.09 2.80 -2.89
N ASP A 51 -11.43 2.41 -1.65
CA ASP A 51 -11.98 3.34 -0.66
C ASP A 51 -10.95 4.40 -0.24
N PHE A 52 -9.67 4.17 -0.56
CA PHE A 52 -8.57 5.08 -0.31
C PHE A 52 -8.03 5.64 -1.62
N ASN A 53 -7.17 6.65 -1.52
CA ASN A 53 -6.57 7.25 -2.70
C ASN A 53 -5.53 6.28 -3.32
N PRO A 54 -5.75 5.72 -4.54
CA PRO A 54 -4.83 4.77 -5.17
C PRO A 54 -3.48 5.41 -5.51
N THR A 55 -3.41 6.74 -5.58
CA THR A 55 -2.16 7.48 -5.77
C THR A 55 -1.28 7.52 -4.52
N ARG A 56 -1.38 6.53 -3.62
CA ARG A 56 -0.51 6.40 -2.44
C ARG A 56 0.45 5.23 -2.48
N LEU A 57 0.19 4.30 -3.40
CA LEU A 57 1.17 3.33 -3.88
C LEU A 57 1.56 3.82 -5.28
N THR A 58 2.14 5.02 -5.35
CA THR A 58 2.58 5.64 -6.61
C THR A 58 3.97 5.21 -6.99
N GLY A 59 4.28 5.44 -8.26
CA GLY A 59 5.60 5.21 -8.84
C GLY A 59 5.56 4.29 -10.03
N GLU A 60 6.66 4.25 -10.77
CA GLU A 60 6.88 3.23 -11.81
C GLU A 60 7.36 1.90 -11.22
N ARG A 61 7.73 1.88 -9.93
CA ARG A 61 8.43 0.76 -9.27
C ARG A 61 7.67 0.19 -8.09
N PHE A 62 6.41 -0.16 -8.30
CA PHE A 62 5.56 -0.75 -7.28
C PHE A 62 5.10 -2.16 -7.67
N TYR A 63 4.96 -3.04 -6.67
CA TYR A 63 4.38 -4.38 -6.79
C TYR A 63 3.33 -4.59 -5.71
N ILE A 64 2.14 -5.01 -6.11
CA ILE A 64 1.06 -5.41 -5.19
C ILE A 64 0.78 -6.89 -5.45
N GLY A 65 1.26 -7.73 -4.53
CA GLY A 65 0.96 -9.16 -4.55
C GLY A 65 -0.32 -9.46 -3.79
N LYS A 66 -0.42 -10.66 -3.21
CA LYS A 66 -1.63 -11.15 -2.54
C LYS A 66 -1.92 -10.37 -1.26
N ASN A 67 -3.08 -9.72 -1.18
CA ASN A 67 -3.56 -9.08 0.03
C ASN A 67 -5.02 -9.45 0.29
N ILE A 68 -5.46 -9.40 1.54
CA ILE A 68 -6.87 -9.48 1.92
C ILE A 68 -7.42 -8.06 1.96
N TRP A 69 -8.42 -7.79 1.13
CA TRP A 69 -9.10 -6.50 1.09
C TRP A 69 -10.48 -6.58 1.75
N ASN A 70 -11.00 -5.44 2.20
CA ASN A 70 -12.38 -5.30 2.65
C ASN A 70 -12.82 -6.29 3.75
N TYR A 71 -11.93 -6.56 4.72
CA TYR A 71 -12.19 -7.54 5.77
C TYR A 71 -13.49 -7.24 6.56
N ASN A 72 -13.87 -5.98 6.69
CA ASN A 72 -15.11 -5.56 7.36
C ASN A 72 -16.41 -6.07 6.69
N SER A 73 -16.36 -6.45 5.42
CA SER A 73 -17.52 -6.99 4.70
C SER A 73 -17.89 -8.41 5.15
N GLY A 74 -16.99 -9.09 5.87
CA GLY A 74 -17.11 -10.51 6.20
C GLY A 74 -16.81 -11.44 5.03
N ILE A 75 -16.59 -10.91 3.83
CA ILE A 75 -16.14 -11.65 2.65
C ILE A 75 -14.63 -11.47 2.53
N ILE A 76 -13.89 -12.56 2.73
CA ILE A 76 -12.43 -12.54 2.65
C ILE A 76 -12.02 -12.85 1.22
N GLU A 77 -11.57 -11.83 0.50
CA GLU A 77 -10.99 -11.99 -0.84
C GLU A 77 -9.49 -11.76 -0.80
N VAL A 78 -8.72 -12.79 -1.16
CA VAL A 78 -7.28 -12.68 -1.43
C VAL A 78 -7.11 -12.32 -2.90
N LYS A 79 -6.54 -11.14 -3.18
CA LYS A 79 -6.31 -10.68 -4.56
C LYS A 79 -4.91 -10.12 -4.73
N GLU A 80 -4.34 -10.38 -5.90
CA GLU A 80 -3.15 -9.68 -6.41
C GLU A 80 -3.58 -8.36 -7.05
N GLY A 81 -2.70 -7.36 -7.05
CA GLY A 81 -3.03 -6.04 -7.56
C GLY A 81 -3.95 -5.24 -6.64
N PHE A 82 -4.38 -4.08 -7.13
CA PHE A 82 -5.47 -3.34 -6.48
C PHE A 82 -6.77 -4.14 -6.63
N PRO A 83 -7.67 -4.14 -5.61
CA PRO A 83 -9.05 -4.55 -5.85
C PRO A 83 -9.63 -3.68 -6.96
N ASP A 84 -10.43 -4.29 -7.85
CA ASP A 84 -11.15 -3.54 -8.89
C ASP A 84 -11.90 -2.35 -8.26
N ALA A 85 -11.82 -1.19 -8.91
CA ALA A 85 -12.45 0.05 -8.47
C ALA A 85 -13.98 -0.04 -8.47
#